data_AF-A0A759YTM7-F1
#
_entry.id   AF-A0A759YTM7-F1
#
_cell.length_a   1.000
_cell.length_b   1.000
_cell.length_c   1.000
_cell.angle_alpha   90.00
_cell.angle_beta   90.00
_cell.angle_gamma   90.00
#
_symmetry.space_group_name_H-M   'P 1'
#
loop_
_entity.id
_entity.type
_entity.pdbx_description
1 polymer ?
#
loop_
_entity_poly.entity_id
_entity_poly.type
_entity_poly.pdbx_seq_one_letter_code
_entity_poly.pdbx_strand_id
1 'polypeptide(L)'
;MTGQINIQRTDDDGENAVKNSRLTGAIMFILVLVWSQYSAAAVNVDRTRIIMDGKDKSISVTLDNNDRHAPNLAQSWVTDADGNKTSTLLVLPPLQRVDAGQKSQVRITQVRSLTDRLPQDRETLFWFNVRSIPPKPDEANVLQLTIQSRLKLFYRPASIMKKDSSDKPERRLVAEREGEHLTLKNPTPYYITVVWLGTQSSQRLSGFRDSVMVPPFGSLPVKAGLPVSAAQLWVGYVDDYGGLQMNRYTCDARRCALKGGASS
;
A
#
# COMPACT_ATOMS: atom_id res chain seq x y z
N MET A 1 -33.62 53.20 70.43
CA MET A 1 -34.63 52.40 69.73
C MET A 1 -34.03 52.02 68.38
N THR A 2 -33.57 50.78 68.22
CA THR A 2 -34.25 49.71 67.45
C THR A 2 -34.38 50.07 65.96
N GLY A 3 -33.87 49.33 64.99
CA GLY A 3 -33.31 47.98 65.01
C GLY A 3 -32.53 47.64 63.73
N GLN A 4 -31.85 46.50 63.79
CA GLN A 4 -31.14 45.87 62.68
C GLN A 4 -32.13 45.32 61.65
N ILE A 5 -31.80 45.46 60.36
CA ILE A 5 -32.29 44.55 59.31
C ILE A 5 -31.05 43.95 58.65
N ASN A 6 -30.91 42.64 58.82
CA ASN A 6 -29.87 41.79 58.28
C ASN A 6 -30.31 41.36 56.87
N ILE A 7 -29.52 41.66 55.84
CA ILE A 7 -29.72 41.10 54.49
C ILE A 7 -28.47 40.25 54.20
N GLN A 8 -28.61 38.93 54.35
CA GLN A 8 -27.65 38.01 53.78
C GLN A 8 -27.93 37.84 52.28
N ARG A 9 -26.88 38.07 51.50
CA ARG A 9 -26.79 37.83 50.07
C ARG A 9 -26.42 36.37 49.85
N THR A 10 -27.34 35.56 49.33
CA THR A 10 -27.04 34.23 48.80
C THR A 10 -26.73 34.35 47.31
N ASP A 11 -25.44 34.52 46.99
CA ASP A 11 -24.90 34.33 45.64
C ASP A 11 -24.00 33.08 45.68
N ASP A 12 -24.53 31.86 45.52
CA ASP A 12 -23.68 30.65 45.34
C ASP A 12 -24.32 29.43 44.64
N ASP A 13 -25.42 29.59 43.89
CA ASP A 13 -26.04 28.45 43.20
C ASP A 13 -25.68 28.35 41.70
N GLY A 14 -25.01 29.36 41.14
CA GLY A 14 -24.72 29.44 39.69
C GLY A 14 -23.47 28.69 39.23
N GLU A 15 -22.45 28.53 40.08
CA GLU A 15 -21.14 28.03 39.65
C GLU A 15 -21.06 26.49 39.56
N ASN A 16 -21.78 25.79 40.45
CA ASN A 16 -21.76 24.32 40.53
C ASN A 16 -22.58 23.65 39.42
N ALA A 17 -23.65 24.28 38.95
CA ALA A 17 -24.45 23.80 37.81
C ALA A 17 -23.67 23.84 36.48
N VAL A 18 -22.82 24.86 36.30
CA VAL A 18 -22.02 25.06 35.08
C VAL A 18 -20.83 24.07 35.01
N LYS A 19 -20.20 23.73 36.15
CA LYS A 19 -19.11 22.73 36.20
C LYS A 19 -19.61 21.32 35.85
N ASN A 20 -20.76 20.92 36.36
CA ASN A 20 -21.33 19.59 36.07
C ASN A 20 -21.80 19.46 34.60
N SER A 21 -22.32 20.55 34.00
CA SER A 21 -22.69 20.63 32.58
C SER A 21 -21.49 20.57 31.63
N ARG A 22 -20.35 21.18 32.02
CA ARG A 22 -19.10 21.13 31.25
C ARG A 22 -18.43 19.75 31.31
N LEU A 23 -18.54 19.06 32.45
CA LEU A 23 -17.97 17.71 32.61
C LEU A 23 -18.79 16.65 31.86
N THR A 24 -20.13 16.73 31.87
CA THR A 24 -20.99 15.85 31.06
C THR A 24 -20.84 16.12 29.56
N GLY A 25 -20.68 17.38 29.15
CA GLY A 25 -20.38 17.74 27.76
C GLY A 25 -19.06 17.16 27.26
N ALA A 26 -18.00 17.18 28.09
CA ALA A 26 -16.70 16.60 27.74
C ALA A 26 -16.75 15.07 27.62
N ILE A 27 -17.49 14.38 28.49
CA ILE A 27 -17.67 12.92 28.42
C ILE A 27 -18.46 12.52 27.17
N MET A 28 -19.50 13.28 26.80
CA MET A 28 -20.29 13.04 25.60
C MET A 28 -19.46 13.29 24.32
N PHE A 29 -18.57 14.28 24.31
CA PHE A 29 -17.66 14.55 23.19
C PHE A 29 -16.59 13.46 23.03
N ILE A 30 -16.09 12.89 24.13
CA ILE A 30 -15.17 11.75 24.11
C ILE A 30 -15.86 10.47 23.61
N LEU A 31 -17.14 10.23 23.96
CA LEU A 31 -17.89 9.08 23.47
C LEU A 31 -18.12 9.11 21.94
N VAL A 32 -18.33 10.30 21.36
CA VAL A 32 -18.53 10.48 19.91
C VAL A 32 -17.24 10.25 19.11
N LEU A 33 -16.06 10.50 19.70
CA LEU A 33 -14.77 10.27 19.04
C LEU A 33 -14.36 8.79 18.97
N VAL A 34 -14.98 7.93 19.80
CA VAL A 34 -14.73 6.46 19.78
C VAL A 34 -15.52 5.76 18.66
N TRP A 35 -16.48 6.44 18.03
CA TRP A 35 -17.23 5.93 16.87
C TRP A 35 -16.54 6.26 15.55
N SER A 36 -15.20 6.13 15.52
CA SER A 36 -14.47 6.09 14.26
C SER A 36 -14.91 4.84 13.51
N GLN A 37 -15.77 5.04 12.52
CA GLN A 37 -16.27 4.01 11.62
C GLN A 37 -15.06 3.28 11.01
N TYR A 38 -14.86 2.03 11.43
CA TYR A 38 -13.97 1.12 10.72
C TYR A 38 -14.54 0.95 9.33
N SER A 39 -13.81 1.43 8.32
CA SER A 39 -14.14 1.14 6.93
C SER A 39 -14.03 -0.37 6.73
N ALA A 40 -15.18 -1.04 6.66
CA ALA A 40 -15.26 -2.48 6.46
C ALA A 40 -15.10 -2.79 4.98
N ALA A 41 -13.84 -2.87 4.51
CA ALA A 41 -13.58 -3.72 3.36
C ALA A 41 -13.92 -5.15 3.79
N ALA A 42 -14.92 -5.76 3.15
CA ALA A 42 -15.40 -7.08 3.54
C ALA A 42 -14.24 -8.09 3.51
N VAL A 43 -13.61 -8.33 2.34
CA VAL A 43 -12.45 -9.22 2.23
C VAL A 43 -11.16 -8.45 1.97
N ASN A 44 -10.18 -8.60 2.87
CA ASN A 44 -8.85 -8.00 2.79
C ASN A 44 -7.78 -9.05 2.50
N VAL A 45 -6.61 -8.61 2.02
CA VAL A 45 -5.45 -9.47 1.75
C VAL A 45 -4.34 -9.14 2.73
N ASP A 46 -3.61 -10.15 3.22
CA ASP A 46 -2.59 -10.03 4.28
C ASP A 46 -1.31 -9.26 3.91
N ARG A 47 -1.19 -8.80 2.67
CA ARG A 47 -0.02 -8.06 2.15
C ARG A 47 -0.41 -7.16 1.00
N THR A 48 0.48 -6.25 0.62
CA THR A 48 0.24 -5.29 -0.48
C THR A 48 0.90 -5.69 -1.80
N ARG A 49 1.81 -6.67 -1.75
CA ARG A 49 2.47 -7.27 -2.92
C ARG A 49 2.87 -8.70 -2.63
N ILE A 50 3.02 -9.50 -3.67
CA ILE A 50 3.36 -10.92 -3.57
C ILE A 50 4.60 -11.18 -4.41
N ILE A 51 5.57 -11.90 -3.85
CA ILE A 51 6.74 -12.41 -4.57
C ILE A 51 6.57 -13.93 -4.71
N MET A 52 6.45 -14.41 -5.94
CA MET A 52 6.47 -15.85 -6.25
C MET A 52 7.92 -16.23 -6.56
N ASP A 53 8.58 -16.91 -5.61
CA ASP A 53 9.92 -17.47 -5.82
C ASP A 53 9.85 -18.59 -6.86
N GLY A 54 10.69 -18.51 -7.91
CA GLY A 54 10.79 -19.51 -8.96
C GLY A 54 11.22 -20.89 -8.49
N LYS A 55 11.83 -21.01 -7.30
CA LYS A 55 12.15 -22.30 -6.66
C LYS A 55 10.93 -22.94 -6.04
N ASP A 56 10.01 -22.15 -5.51
CA ASP A 56 8.81 -22.65 -4.84
C ASP A 56 7.76 -23.14 -5.84
N LYS A 57 6.95 -24.13 -5.44
CA LYS A 57 5.82 -24.60 -6.26
C LYS A 57 4.59 -23.71 -6.10
N SER A 58 4.41 -23.15 -4.92
CA SER A 58 3.24 -22.35 -4.58
C SER A 58 3.50 -21.42 -3.41
N ILE A 59 2.73 -20.33 -3.32
CA ILE A 59 2.69 -19.43 -2.16
C ILE A 59 1.24 -19.31 -1.67
N SER A 60 1.06 -19.25 -0.35
CA SER A 60 -0.25 -19.00 0.28
C SER A 60 -0.43 -17.52 0.59
N VAL A 61 -1.64 -17.03 0.35
CA VAL A 61 -2.07 -15.66 0.66
C VAL A 61 -3.31 -15.75 1.53
N THR A 62 -3.31 -15.03 2.65
CA THR A 62 -4.46 -15.03 3.56
C THR A 62 -5.46 -13.96 3.15
N LEU A 63 -6.73 -14.36 3.11
CA LEU A 63 -7.90 -13.50 2.93
C LEU A 63 -8.59 -13.35 4.28
N ASP A 64 -8.91 -12.12 4.67
CA ASP A 64 -9.52 -11.80 5.96
C ASP A 64 -10.89 -11.13 5.75
N ASN A 65 -11.96 -11.77 6.19
CA ASN A 65 -13.29 -11.16 6.17
C ASN A 65 -13.49 -10.29 7.42
N ASN A 66 -13.28 -8.99 7.27
CA ASN A 66 -13.43 -8.03 8.38
C ASN A 66 -14.89 -7.70 8.70
N ASP A 67 -15.84 -8.13 7.86
CA ASP A 67 -17.26 -8.05 8.20
C ASP A 67 -17.56 -9.07 9.31
N ARG A 68 -17.97 -8.57 10.48
CA ARG A 68 -18.29 -9.39 11.67
C ARG A 68 -19.72 -9.92 11.68
N HIS A 69 -20.54 -9.53 10.70
CA HIS A 69 -21.97 -9.81 10.68
C HIS A 69 -22.39 -10.64 9.47
N ALA A 70 -21.67 -10.56 8.35
CA ALA A 70 -22.01 -11.28 7.13
C ALA A 70 -20.84 -12.10 6.54
N PRO A 71 -21.13 -13.30 6.02
CA PRO A 71 -20.16 -14.04 5.21
C PRO A 71 -19.96 -13.35 3.85
N ASN A 72 -18.79 -13.52 3.25
CA ASN A 72 -18.52 -13.04 1.90
C ASN A 72 -17.99 -14.18 1.01
N LEU A 73 -18.33 -14.16 -0.27
CA LEU A 73 -17.64 -14.97 -1.26
C LEU A 73 -16.41 -14.19 -1.75
N ALA A 74 -15.24 -14.83 -1.75
CA ALA A 74 -14.01 -14.29 -2.29
C ALA A 74 -13.67 -15.00 -3.61
N GLN A 75 -13.74 -14.26 -4.72
CA GLN A 75 -13.30 -14.74 -6.02
C GLN A 75 -11.87 -14.26 -6.28
N SER A 76 -10.95 -15.17 -6.60
CA SER A 76 -9.53 -14.87 -6.76
C SER A 76 -8.97 -15.39 -8.07
N TRP A 77 -8.16 -14.58 -8.77
CA TRP A 77 -7.52 -14.96 -10.04
C TRP A 77 -6.24 -14.17 -10.31
N VAL A 78 -5.44 -14.63 -11.27
CA VAL A 78 -4.24 -13.92 -11.74
C VAL A 78 -4.46 -13.38 -13.16
N THR A 79 -3.95 -12.18 -13.42
CA THR A 79 -3.81 -11.63 -14.77
C THR A 79 -2.34 -11.36 -15.09
N ASP A 80 -2.00 -11.34 -16.38
CA ASP A 80 -0.72 -10.82 -16.85
C ASP A 80 -0.61 -9.29 -16.68
N ALA A 81 0.51 -8.72 -17.13
CA ALA A 81 0.77 -7.28 -17.04
C ALA A 81 -0.28 -6.42 -17.76
N ASP A 82 -0.83 -6.92 -18.87
CA ASP A 82 -1.83 -6.25 -19.71
C ASP A 82 -3.25 -6.37 -19.14
N GLY A 83 -3.44 -7.22 -18.12
CA GLY A 83 -4.73 -7.41 -17.44
C GLY A 83 -5.54 -8.60 -17.97
N ASN A 84 -4.98 -9.42 -18.85
CA ASN A 84 -5.65 -10.62 -19.33
C ASN A 84 -5.51 -11.76 -18.32
N LYS A 85 -6.59 -12.51 -18.07
CA LYS A 85 -6.53 -13.70 -17.21
C LYS A 85 -5.54 -14.71 -17.80
N THR A 86 -4.71 -15.29 -16.94
CA THR A 86 -3.65 -16.22 -17.34
C THR A 86 -3.64 -17.47 -16.47
N SER A 87 -3.18 -18.57 -17.03
CA SER A 87 -2.98 -19.86 -16.35
C SER A 87 -1.53 -20.09 -15.93
N THR A 88 -0.60 -19.18 -16.22
CA THR A 88 0.82 -19.31 -15.84
C THR A 88 1.00 -19.44 -14.32
N LEU A 89 0.18 -18.72 -13.55
CA LEU A 89 0.07 -18.83 -12.10
C LEU A 89 -1.40 -19.08 -11.74
N LEU A 90 -1.71 -20.26 -11.21
CA LEU A 90 -3.07 -20.70 -10.91
C LEU A 90 -3.45 -20.40 -9.45
N VAL A 91 -4.63 -19.83 -9.23
CA VAL A 91 -5.16 -19.57 -7.88
C VAL A 91 -6.15 -20.65 -7.47
N LEU A 92 -5.96 -21.24 -6.30
CA LEU A 92 -6.80 -22.30 -5.76
C LEU A 92 -7.16 -22.03 -4.27
N PRO A 93 -8.45 -22.09 -3.88
CA PRO A 93 -9.62 -22.15 -4.76
C PRO A 93 -9.87 -20.80 -5.47
N PRO A 94 -10.43 -20.79 -6.69
CA PRO A 94 -10.75 -19.55 -7.40
C PRO A 94 -12.00 -18.84 -6.86
N LEU A 95 -12.83 -19.54 -6.09
CA LEU A 95 -14.00 -19.00 -5.39
C LEU A 95 -14.17 -19.74 -4.07
N GLN A 96 -14.35 -19.01 -2.98
CA GLN A 96 -14.59 -19.59 -1.67
C GLN A 96 -15.45 -18.70 -0.80
N ARG A 97 -16.16 -19.30 0.15
CA ARG A 97 -16.86 -18.57 1.21
C ARG A 97 -15.89 -18.30 2.35
N VAL A 98 -15.91 -17.07 2.86
CA VAL A 98 -15.20 -16.65 4.06
C VAL A 98 -16.26 -16.16 5.04
N ASP A 99 -16.44 -16.88 6.15
CA ASP A 99 -17.45 -16.53 7.15
C ASP A 99 -17.12 -15.22 7.86
N ALA A 100 -18.10 -14.68 8.60
CA ALA A 100 -17.99 -13.40 9.27
C ALA A 100 -16.83 -13.39 10.29
N GLY A 101 -15.95 -12.39 10.19
CA GLY A 101 -14.77 -12.25 11.05
C GLY A 101 -13.72 -13.36 10.88
N GLN A 102 -13.85 -14.22 9.87
CA GLN A 102 -12.96 -15.35 9.65
C GLN A 102 -11.89 -15.07 8.60
N LYS A 103 -10.81 -15.85 8.69
CA LYS A 103 -9.72 -15.87 7.71
C LYS A 103 -9.81 -17.14 6.87
N SER A 104 -9.45 -17.03 5.61
CA SER A 104 -9.20 -18.18 4.74
C SER A 104 -7.89 -18.00 3.97
N GLN A 105 -7.43 -19.03 3.28
CA GLN A 105 -6.24 -18.96 2.43
C GLN A 105 -6.59 -19.24 0.97
N VAL A 106 -5.87 -18.57 0.08
CA VAL A 106 -5.74 -18.99 -1.32
C VAL A 106 -4.30 -19.37 -1.59
N ARG A 107 -4.11 -20.33 -2.48
CA ARG A 107 -2.79 -20.79 -2.91
C ARG A 107 -2.57 -20.41 -4.36
N ILE A 108 -1.50 -19.67 -4.62
CA ILE A 108 -1.04 -19.35 -5.96
C ILE A 108 0.02 -20.38 -6.33
N THR A 109 -0.21 -21.15 -7.39
CA THR A 109 0.62 -22.28 -7.80
C THR A 109 1.23 -22.03 -9.17
N GLN A 110 2.52 -22.29 -9.33
CA GLN A 110 3.19 -22.20 -10.63
C GLN A 110 2.79 -23.37 -11.53
N VAL A 111 2.42 -23.06 -12.77
CA VAL A 111 2.31 -24.08 -13.83
C VAL A 111 3.65 -24.14 -14.55
N ARG A 112 4.52 -25.08 -14.14
CA ARG A 112 5.93 -25.16 -14.55
C ARG A 112 6.14 -25.07 -16.07
N SER A 113 5.35 -25.79 -16.85
CA SER A 113 5.40 -25.77 -18.32
C SER A 113 5.17 -24.40 -18.95
N LEU A 114 4.56 -23.46 -18.22
CA LEU A 114 4.33 -22.07 -18.63
C LEU A 114 5.35 -21.12 -17.98
N THR A 115 5.66 -21.28 -16.69
CA THR A 115 6.61 -20.41 -15.99
C THR A 115 8.04 -20.56 -16.51
N ASP A 116 8.43 -21.75 -16.96
CA ASP A 116 9.76 -22.01 -17.51
C ASP A 116 9.98 -21.31 -18.86
N ARG A 117 8.89 -20.82 -19.50
CA ARG A 117 8.94 -20.02 -20.74
C ARG A 117 9.05 -18.51 -20.46
N LEU A 118 8.91 -18.08 -19.21
CA LEU A 118 9.11 -16.70 -18.84
C LEU A 118 10.61 -16.34 -18.89
N PRO A 119 10.97 -15.04 -19.05
CA PRO A 119 12.34 -14.60 -18.88
C PRO A 119 12.92 -15.06 -17.55
N GLN A 120 14.04 -15.77 -17.61
CA GLN A 120 14.74 -16.28 -16.43
C GLN A 120 15.85 -15.34 -15.95
N ASP A 121 16.01 -14.17 -16.56
CA ASP A 121 17.03 -13.17 -16.21
C ASP A 121 16.43 -11.93 -15.52
N ARG A 122 15.10 -11.86 -15.37
CA ARG A 122 14.36 -10.73 -14.80
C ARG A 122 13.02 -11.15 -14.21
N GLU A 123 12.48 -10.30 -13.34
CA GLU A 123 11.12 -10.48 -12.85
C GLU A 123 10.08 -10.37 -13.97
N THR A 124 8.99 -11.13 -13.82
CA THR A 124 7.79 -10.97 -14.64
C THR A 124 6.65 -10.43 -13.78
N LEU A 125 5.98 -9.38 -14.24
CA LEU A 125 4.82 -8.79 -13.57
C LEU A 125 3.54 -9.56 -13.90
N PHE A 126 2.84 -9.93 -12.85
CA PHE A 126 1.44 -10.36 -12.85
C PHE A 126 0.64 -9.49 -11.88
N TRP A 127 -0.68 -9.64 -11.92
CA TRP A 127 -1.56 -9.08 -10.90
C TRP A 127 -2.40 -10.17 -10.27
N PHE A 128 -2.39 -10.21 -8.94
CA PHE A 128 -3.31 -11.02 -8.16
C PHE A 128 -4.56 -10.19 -7.85
N ASN A 129 -5.73 -10.73 -8.19
CA ASN A 129 -7.00 -10.06 -8.02
C ASN A 129 -7.87 -10.84 -7.05
N VAL A 130 -8.52 -10.14 -6.12
CA VAL A 130 -9.52 -10.68 -5.20
C VAL A 130 -10.75 -9.79 -5.25
N ARG A 131 -11.90 -10.37 -5.55
CA ARG A 131 -13.20 -9.69 -5.54
C ARG A 131 -14.05 -10.24 -4.41
N SER A 132 -14.50 -9.35 -3.53
CA SER A 132 -15.49 -9.67 -2.50
C SER A 132 -16.89 -9.60 -3.09
N ILE A 133 -17.66 -10.65 -2.91
CA ILE A 133 -19.05 -10.77 -3.32
C ILE A 133 -19.89 -10.91 -2.04
N PRO A 134 -20.51 -9.82 -1.56
CA PRO A 134 -21.40 -9.85 -0.40
C PRO A 134 -22.66 -10.70 -0.66
N PRO A 135 -23.38 -11.12 0.39
CA PRO A 135 -24.63 -11.85 0.24
C PRO A 135 -25.66 -10.96 -0.45
N LYS A 136 -26.59 -11.57 -1.18
CA LYS A 136 -27.67 -10.83 -1.83
C LYS A 136 -28.48 -10.08 -0.75
N PRO A 137 -28.79 -8.80 -0.93
CA PRO A 137 -29.64 -8.07 0.01
C PRO A 137 -31.09 -8.52 -0.11
N ASP A 138 -31.79 -8.52 1.02
CA ASP A 138 -33.21 -8.86 1.11
C ASP A 138 -34.13 -7.67 0.72
N GLU A 139 -33.61 -6.45 0.81
CA GLU A 139 -34.34 -5.22 0.48
C GLU A 139 -34.39 -4.93 -1.02
N ALA A 140 -35.53 -4.44 -1.49
CA ALA A 140 -35.67 -3.89 -2.84
C ALA A 140 -35.03 -2.51 -2.95
N ASN A 141 -34.49 -2.19 -4.14
CA ASN A 141 -33.92 -0.87 -4.49
C ASN A 141 -32.65 -0.47 -3.73
N VAL A 142 -31.82 -1.44 -3.34
CA VAL A 142 -30.52 -1.16 -2.72
C VAL A 142 -29.37 -1.23 -3.72
N LEU A 143 -28.43 -0.30 -3.59
CA LEU A 143 -27.14 -0.35 -4.28
C LEU A 143 -26.16 -1.18 -3.45
N GLN A 144 -25.64 -2.26 -4.04
CA GLN A 144 -24.64 -3.10 -3.40
C GLN A 144 -23.24 -2.84 -3.97
N LEU A 145 -22.31 -2.42 -3.10
CA LEU A 145 -20.91 -2.20 -3.47
C LEU A 145 -20.10 -3.50 -3.29
N THR A 146 -19.27 -3.81 -4.28
CA THR A 146 -18.32 -4.93 -4.27
C THR A 146 -16.91 -4.36 -4.35
N ILE A 147 -16.03 -4.81 -3.45
CA ILE A 147 -14.64 -4.39 -3.42
C ILE A 147 -13.79 -5.39 -4.21
N GLN A 148 -12.94 -4.87 -5.10
CA GLN A 148 -11.93 -5.66 -5.80
C GLN A 148 -10.54 -5.13 -5.48
N SER A 149 -9.73 -5.96 -4.83
CA SER A 149 -8.31 -5.69 -4.59
C SER A 149 -7.48 -6.21 -5.76
N ARG A 150 -6.54 -5.40 -6.23
CA ARG A 150 -5.57 -5.77 -7.27
C ARG A 150 -4.16 -5.52 -6.74
N LEU A 151 -3.40 -6.60 -6.55
CA LEU A 151 -2.07 -6.57 -5.96
C LEU A 151 -1.02 -6.95 -7.00
N LYS A 152 0.15 -6.32 -6.92
CA LYS A 152 1.30 -6.70 -7.75
C LYS A 152 1.79 -8.08 -7.32
N LEU A 153 1.91 -8.99 -8.27
CA LEU A 153 2.44 -10.34 -8.11
C LEU A 153 3.68 -10.47 -8.99
N PHE A 154 4.85 -10.55 -8.39
CA PHE A 154 6.12 -10.65 -9.11
C PHE A 154 6.56 -12.10 -9.14
N TYR A 155 6.67 -12.68 -10.33
CA TYR A 155 7.41 -13.93 -10.51
C TYR A 155 8.91 -13.60 -10.54
N ARG A 156 9.67 -14.18 -9.61
CA ARG A 156 11.11 -13.96 -9.48
C ARG A 156 11.85 -15.27 -9.78
N PRO A 157 12.47 -15.41 -10.96
CA PRO A 157 13.25 -16.58 -11.32
C PRO A 157 14.31 -16.94 -10.27
N ALA A 158 14.59 -18.24 -10.14
CA ALA A 158 15.55 -18.77 -9.16
C ALA A 158 16.98 -18.20 -9.32
N SER A 159 17.36 -17.86 -10.56
CA SER A 159 18.63 -17.27 -10.98
C SER A 159 18.87 -15.84 -10.47
N ILE A 160 17.80 -15.10 -10.15
CA ILE A 160 17.86 -13.72 -9.68
C ILE A 160 17.32 -13.57 -8.27
N MET A 161 17.26 -14.65 -7.49
CA MET A 161 16.87 -14.55 -6.09
C MET A 161 17.88 -13.73 -5.29
N LYS A 162 17.36 -12.85 -4.42
CA LYS A 162 18.18 -12.06 -3.48
C LYS A 162 19.00 -13.03 -2.63
N LYS A 163 20.30 -12.75 -2.49
CA LYS A 163 21.21 -13.60 -1.71
C LYS A 163 20.81 -13.67 -0.24
N ASP A 164 20.42 -12.53 0.31
CA ASP A 164 19.95 -12.35 1.68
C ASP A 164 19.14 -11.05 1.80
N SER A 165 18.68 -10.72 3.00
CA SER A 165 17.85 -9.54 3.27
C SER A 165 18.56 -8.21 3.09
N SER A 166 19.89 -8.19 3.04
CA SER A 166 20.73 -7.01 2.82
C SER A 166 20.89 -6.66 1.33
N ASP A 167 20.60 -7.61 0.42
CA ASP A 167 20.55 -7.35 -1.02
C ASP A 167 19.34 -6.46 -1.35
N LYS A 168 19.63 -5.18 -1.59
CA LYS A 168 18.66 -4.13 -1.92
C LYS A 168 18.88 -3.62 -3.34
N PRO A 169 18.49 -4.39 -4.39
CA PRO A 169 18.67 -3.98 -5.78
C PRO A 169 18.00 -2.63 -6.08
N GLU A 170 16.94 -2.28 -5.37
CA GLU A 170 16.20 -1.03 -5.52
C GLU A 170 17.08 0.21 -5.26
N ARG A 171 18.17 0.06 -4.48
CA ARG A 171 19.16 1.12 -4.22
C ARG A 171 20.06 1.44 -5.41
N ARG A 172 20.04 0.61 -6.46
CA ARG A 172 20.80 0.81 -7.71
C ARG A 172 20.04 1.63 -8.75
N LEU A 173 18.82 2.06 -8.46
CA LEU A 173 18.09 2.99 -9.32
C LEU A 173 18.92 4.28 -9.50
N VAL A 174 18.87 4.83 -10.69
CA VAL A 174 19.52 6.10 -11.05
C VAL A 174 18.44 7.04 -11.55
N ALA A 175 18.52 8.32 -11.18
CA ALA A 175 17.68 9.35 -11.78
C ALA A 175 18.55 10.27 -12.62
N GLU A 176 18.20 10.49 -13.88
CA GLU A 176 18.88 11.42 -14.78
C GLU A 176 18.00 12.64 -15.05
N ARG A 177 18.60 13.81 -15.09
CA ARG A 177 17.93 15.09 -15.35
C ARG A 177 17.76 15.29 -16.84
N GLU A 178 16.54 15.61 -17.25
CA GLU A 178 16.19 15.85 -18.64
C GLU A 178 15.21 17.03 -18.72
N GLY A 179 15.75 18.25 -18.68
CA GLY A 179 14.95 19.48 -18.60
C GLY A 179 14.09 19.52 -17.33
N GLU A 180 12.78 19.63 -17.50
CA GLU A 180 11.77 19.62 -16.41
C GLU A 180 11.38 18.18 -15.97
N HIS A 181 12.01 17.16 -16.52
CA HIS A 181 11.74 15.76 -16.26
C HIS A 181 12.92 15.08 -15.57
N LEU A 182 12.61 13.98 -14.87
CA LEU A 182 13.61 13.00 -14.45
C LEU A 182 13.36 11.70 -15.21
N THR A 183 14.42 11.11 -15.74
CA THR A 183 14.38 9.76 -16.30
C THR A 183 14.92 8.79 -15.25
N LEU A 184 14.03 7.95 -14.71
CA LEU A 184 14.39 6.91 -13.74
C LEU A 184 14.92 5.69 -14.49
N LYS A 185 16.18 5.34 -14.30
CA LYS A 185 16.83 4.18 -14.90
C LYS A 185 17.00 3.06 -13.87
N ASN A 186 16.53 1.88 -14.23
CA ASN A 186 16.63 0.68 -13.41
C ASN A 186 17.60 -0.31 -14.08
N PRO A 187 18.85 -0.41 -13.60
CA PRO A 187 19.81 -1.37 -14.16
C PRO A 187 19.63 -2.80 -13.62
N THR A 188 18.59 -3.06 -12.80
CA THR A 188 18.44 -4.33 -12.08
C THR A 188 17.39 -5.24 -12.72
N PRO A 189 17.42 -6.56 -12.43
CA PRO A 189 16.42 -7.49 -12.93
C PRO A 189 15.06 -7.41 -12.22
N TYR A 190 14.84 -6.43 -11.34
CA TYR A 190 13.65 -6.33 -10.48
C TYR A 190 12.77 -5.14 -10.88
N TYR A 191 11.46 -5.21 -10.66
CA TYR A 191 10.58 -4.05 -10.75
C TYR A 191 10.74 -3.14 -9.53
N ILE A 192 11.03 -1.86 -9.76
CA ILE A 192 11.19 -0.87 -8.68
C ILE A 192 9.98 0.05 -8.66
N THR A 193 9.18 -0.01 -7.59
CA THR A 193 8.07 0.92 -7.39
C THR A 193 8.55 2.15 -6.62
N VAL A 194 8.64 3.28 -7.30
CA VAL A 194 9.03 4.58 -6.73
C VAL A 194 7.76 5.34 -6.35
N VAL A 195 7.65 5.71 -5.08
CA VAL A 195 6.47 6.39 -4.50
C VAL A 195 6.81 7.78 -3.98
N TRP A 196 8.10 8.14 -3.94
CA TRP A 196 8.56 9.45 -3.50
C TRP A 196 9.78 9.91 -4.29
N LEU A 197 9.74 11.17 -4.73
CA LEU A 197 10.90 11.92 -5.22
C LEU A 197 10.82 13.31 -4.59
N GLY A 198 11.89 13.78 -3.96
CA GLY A 198 11.93 15.08 -3.27
C GLY A 198 13.34 15.62 -3.13
N THR A 199 13.54 16.93 -3.04
CA THR A 199 14.83 17.48 -2.58
C THR A 199 15.03 17.29 -1.07
N GLN A 200 13.92 17.05 -0.34
CA GLN A 200 13.86 16.75 1.08
C GLN A 200 12.95 15.52 1.31
N SER A 201 13.04 14.90 2.48
CA SER A 201 12.18 13.76 2.84
C SER A 201 10.73 14.17 3.16
N SER A 202 10.48 15.45 3.47
CA SER A 202 9.18 16.00 3.87
C SER A 202 8.37 16.57 2.71
N GLN A 203 9.00 16.90 1.58
CA GLN A 203 8.36 17.54 0.43
C GLN A 203 8.70 16.84 -0.89
N ARG A 204 7.66 16.43 -1.62
CA ARG A 204 7.80 15.86 -2.97
C ARG A 204 8.15 16.95 -3.99
N LEU A 205 8.85 16.55 -5.05
CA LEU A 205 9.10 17.38 -6.21
C LEU A 205 7.78 17.80 -6.86
N SER A 206 7.76 19.01 -7.43
CA SER A 206 6.66 19.47 -8.25
C SER A 206 6.46 18.53 -9.44
N GLY A 207 5.20 18.17 -9.72
CA GLY A 207 4.84 17.27 -10.83
C GLY A 207 4.81 15.78 -10.47
N PHE A 208 5.59 15.32 -9.48
CA PHE A 208 5.60 13.91 -9.10
C PHE A 208 4.48 13.59 -8.10
N ARG A 209 3.29 13.29 -8.64
CA ARG A 209 2.07 13.04 -7.86
C ARG A 209 1.81 11.56 -7.66
N ASP A 210 1.97 10.79 -8.72
CA ASP A 210 1.62 9.37 -8.75
C ASP A 210 2.87 8.49 -8.58
N SER A 211 2.68 7.36 -7.90
CA SER A 211 3.73 6.34 -7.84
C SER A 211 3.96 5.75 -9.23
N VAL A 212 5.21 5.45 -9.54
CA VAL A 212 5.59 4.81 -10.80
C VAL A 212 6.29 3.49 -10.54
N MET A 213 6.27 2.60 -11.53
CA MET A 213 6.95 1.32 -11.46
C MET A 213 7.91 1.19 -12.64
N VAL A 214 9.20 1.24 -12.34
CA VAL A 214 10.27 1.18 -13.34
C VAL A 214 10.54 -0.30 -13.66
N PRO A 215 10.43 -0.74 -14.93
CA PRO A 215 10.60 -2.14 -15.29
C PRO A 215 12.07 -2.59 -15.17
N PRO A 216 12.33 -3.90 -15.06
CA PRO A 216 13.69 -4.46 -15.09
C PRO A 216 14.47 -4.00 -16.33
N PHE A 217 15.73 -3.60 -16.12
CA PHE A 217 16.63 -3.10 -17.17
C PHE A 217 16.05 -1.95 -18.02
N GLY A 218 15.03 -1.26 -17.52
CA GLY A 218 14.30 -0.25 -18.25
C GLY A 218 14.53 1.16 -17.74
N SER A 219 13.93 2.12 -18.44
CA SER A 219 13.91 3.52 -18.07
C SER A 219 12.49 4.05 -18.12
N LEU A 220 12.15 4.99 -17.24
CA LEU A 220 10.83 5.60 -17.20
C LEU A 220 10.95 7.11 -16.96
N PRO A 221 10.56 7.97 -17.92
CA PRO A 221 10.49 9.40 -17.69
C PRO A 221 9.33 9.73 -16.74
N VAL A 222 9.59 10.63 -15.79
CA VAL A 222 8.60 11.14 -14.85
C VAL A 222 8.63 12.66 -14.85
N LYS A 223 7.44 13.26 -14.75
CA LYS A 223 7.32 14.70 -14.56
C LYS A 223 7.74 15.03 -13.13
N ALA A 224 8.94 15.58 -12.97
CA ALA A 224 9.50 15.89 -11.67
C ALA A 224 10.50 17.04 -11.83
N GLY A 225 10.09 18.25 -11.44
CA GLY A 225 10.93 19.44 -11.53
C GLY A 225 12.01 19.43 -10.46
N LEU A 226 13.16 18.83 -10.76
CA LEU A 226 14.33 18.86 -9.87
C LEU A 226 15.22 20.08 -10.23
N PRO A 227 15.39 21.06 -9.33
CA PRO A 227 16.23 22.23 -9.61
C PRO A 227 17.65 21.83 -9.98
N VAL A 228 18.26 22.50 -10.97
CA VAL A 228 19.63 22.20 -11.43
C VAL A 228 20.65 22.33 -10.29
N SER A 229 20.43 23.26 -9.36
CA SER A 229 21.25 23.46 -8.17
C SER A 229 21.09 22.38 -7.08
N ALA A 230 20.12 21.46 -7.21
CA ALA A 230 19.88 20.45 -6.19
C ALA A 230 21.01 19.40 -6.18
N ALA A 231 21.82 19.41 -5.12
CA ALA A 231 22.90 18.44 -4.90
C ALA A 231 22.40 17.09 -4.34
N GLN A 232 21.13 16.99 -3.95
CA GLN A 232 20.54 15.82 -3.34
C GLN A 232 19.13 15.53 -3.88
N LEU A 233 18.80 14.24 -3.91
CA LEU A 233 17.47 13.73 -4.25
C LEU A 233 17.11 12.62 -3.26
N TRP A 234 16.00 12.80 -2.55
CA TRP A 234 15.37 11.74 -1.78
C TRP A 234 14.51 10.88 -2.69
N VAL A 235 14.78 9.58 -2.70
CA VAL A 235 14.05 8.57 -3.45
C VAL A 235 13.42 7.59 -2.46
N GLY A 236 12.09 7.52 -2.48
CA GLY A 236 11.33 6.55 -1.70
C GLY A 236 10.80 5.44 -2.60
N TYR A 237 11.13 4.20 -2.25
CA TYR A 237 10.65 3.01 -2.95
C TYR A 237 9.92 2.07 -1.99
N VAL A 238 9.10 1.18 -2.53
CA VAL A 238 8.42 0.12 -1.76
C VAL A 238 9.23 -1.16 -1.87
N ASP A 239 9.62 -1.75 -0.75
CA ASP A 239 10.35 -3.03 -0.68
C ASP A 239 9.41 -4.25 -0.83
N ASP A 240 9.99 -5.46 -0.83
CA ASP A 240 9.24 -6.73 -0.98
C ASP A 240 8.20 -6.95 0.14
N TYR A 241 8.37 -6.34 1.31
CA TYR A 241 7.47 -6.45 2.46
C TYR A 241 6.39 -5.37 2.45
N GLY A 242 6.39 -4.48 1.45
CA GLY A 242 5.44 -3.36 1.36
C GLY A 242 5.87 -2.13 2.16
N GLY A 243 7.08 -2.13 2.74
CA GLY A 243 7.61 -1.01 3.50
C GLY A 243 8.13 0.11 2.60
N LEU A 244 7.90 1.36 3.00
CA LEU A 244 8.50 2.53 2.37
C LEU A 244 9.95 2.69 2.87
N GLN A 245 10.89 2.64 1.94
CA GLN A 245 12.31 2.83 2.19
C GLN A 245 12.76 4.14 1.56
N MET A 246 13.32 5.04 2.38
CA MET A 246 13.77 6.36 1.95
C MET A 246 15.30 6.40 1.83
N ASN A 247 15.79 6.71 0.63
CA ASN A 247 17.22 6.83 0.35
C ASN A 247 17.58 8.24 -0.09
N ARG A 248 18.77 8.71 0.31
CA ARG A 248 19.31 10.00 -0.09
C ARG A 248 20.38 9.86 -1.16
N TYR A 249 20.05 10.26 -2.38
CA TYR A 249 20.93 10.21 -3.55
C TYR A 249 21.76 11.49 -3.61
N THR A 250 22.99 11.37 -4.10
CA THR A 250 23.86 12.51 -4.44
C THR A 250 23.68 12.83 -5.91
N CYS A 251 23.49 14.10 -6.24
CA CYS A 251 23.30 14.58 -7.60
C CYS A 251 24.51 15.37 -8.09
N ASP A 252 24.93 15.07 -9.32
CA ASP A 252 25.75 15.96 -10.14
C ASP A 252 24.86 16.77 -11.12
N ALA A 253 25.49 17.39 -12.12
CA ALA A 253 24.80 18.22 -13.12
C ALA A 253 23.71 17.49 -13.91
N ARG A 254 23.81 16.17 -14.09
CA ARG A 254 22.87 15.37 -14.91
C ARG A 254 22.36 14.11 -14.22
N ARG A 255 23.00 13.62 -13.17
CA ARG A 255 22.74 12.28 -12.62
C ARG A 255 22.65 12.33 -11.10
N CYS A 256 21.65 11.65 -10.56
CA CYS A 256 21.47 11.40 -9.14
C CYS A 256 21.55 9.89 -8.88
N ALA A 257 22.42 9.48 -7.96
CA ALA A 257 22.58 8.08 -7.57
C ALA A 257 22.91 7.95 -6.08
N LEU A 258 22.61 6.78 -5.51
CA LEU A 258 23.02 6.48 -4.14
C LEU A 258 24.54 6.20 -4.08
N LYS A 259 25.25 6.80 -3.11
CA LYS A 259 26.66 6.47 -2.88
C LYS A 259 26.80 4.99 -2.52
N GLY A 260 27.63 4.26 -3.27
CA GLY A 260 27.79 2.80 -3.16
C GLY A 260 26.74 1.96 -3.90
N GLY A 261 25.82 2.57 -4.66
CA GLY A 261 24.83 1.86 -5.49
C GLY A 261 25.25 1.66 -6.95
N ALA A 262 26.36 2.25 -7.37
CA ALA A 262 27.00 1.97 -8.65
C ALA A 262 28.13 0.96 -8.43
N SER A 263 28.13 -0.09 -9.25
CA SER A 263 29.13 -1.17 -9.36
C SER A 263 29.24 -2.15 -8.18
N SER A 264 28.55 -3.28 -8.33
CA SER A 264 29.16 -4.62 -8.26
C SER A 264 28.50 -5.48 -9.34
#